data_AF-A0A820XLZ1-F1
#
_entry.id   AF-A0A820XLZ1-F1
#
_cell.length_a   1.000
_cell.length_b   1.000
_cell.length_c   1.000
_cell.angle_alpha   90.00
_cell.angle_beta   90.00
_cell.angle_gamma   90.00
#
_symmetry.space_group_name_H-M   'P 1'
#
loop_
_entity.id
_entity.type
_entity.pdbx_description
1 polymer ?
#
loop_
_entity_poly.entity_id
_entity_poly.type
_entity_poly.pdbx_seq_one_letter_code
_entity_poly.pdbx_strand_id
1 'polypeptide(L)'
;MWRQSTIEASIFFSSSLSNNETNPVPRIIHQTYRDIHSIPLKWQKASNSCRTLHSDYKYYFWTNEQGRLLIEKEFPCLLSTYDSYPYDIQRADVIRLVALYVHGGIYLDLDIVCLTSLDRLLKYEFILPKTKPVGLSNDVIISKPKHPFLFKILHELSKFNQNYFTKYPTVMFSTGPMFLTKQASSYVNRSSLDILSSELYGKYSTNSSYALFRHLKGKLFNFNLPLGMVMMHQ
;
A
#
# COMPACT_ATOMS: atom_id res chain seq x y z
N MET A 1 14.91 -0.13 12.87
CA MET A 1 14.96 -1.59 12.68
C MET A 1 15.03 -2.05 11.21
N TRP A 2 14.64 -1.23 10.22
CA TRP A 2 14.54 -1.64 8.81
C TRP A 2 15.73 -1.27 7.90
N ARG A 3 16.86 -0.80 8.45
CA ARG A 3 17.90 -0.12 7.65
C ARG A 3 18.54 -1.00 6.56
N GLN A 4 18.60 -2.32 6.75
CA GLN A 4 19.28 -3.24 5.82
C GLN A 4 18.42 -3.60 4.60
N SER A 5 17.10 -3.46 4.66
CA SER A 5 16.19 -3.72 3.54
C SER A 5 15.64 -2.43 2.92
N THR A 6 16.17 -1.26 3.28
CA THR A 6 15.73 -0.01 2.68
C THR A 6 16.27 0.13 1.26
N ILE A 7 15.37 0.37 0.31
CA ILE A 7 15.71 0.79 -1.04
C ILE A 7 16.05 2.29 -0.99
N GLU A 8 17.35 2.59 -0.94
CA GLU A 8 17.85 3.97 -0.93
C GLU A 8 17.89 4.57 -2.34
N ALA A 9 17.63 5.87 -2.45
CA ALA A 9 17.51 6.55 -3.74
C ALA A 9 18.81 6.48 -4.57
N SER A 10 19.96 6.65 -3.91
CA SER A 10 21.29 6.60 -4.55
C SER A 10 21.56 5.25 -5.22
N ILE A 11 21.15 4.14 -4.60
CA ILE A 11 21.30 2.78 -5.13
C ILE A 11 20.26 2.52 -6.22
N PHE A 12 19.03 2.98 -6.01
CA PHE A 12 17.93 2.76 -6.93
C PHE A 12 18.19 3.31 -8.33
N PHE A 13 18.74 4.52 -8.43
CA PHE A 13 19.04 5.17 -9.71
C PHE A 13 20.41 4.82 -10.30
N SER A 14 21.36 4.33 -9.50
CA SER A 14 22.68 3.90 -10.00
C SER A 14 22.69 2.49 -10.57
N SER A 15 21.78 1.60 -10.13
CA SER A 15 21.66 0.25 -10.70
C SER A 15 21.18 0.30 -12.15
N SER A 16 21.80 -0.45 -13.07
CA SER A 16 21.24 -0.67 -14.41
C SER A 16 20.04 -1.62 -14.33
N LEU A 17 19.07 -1.44 -15.23
CA LEU A 17 18.03 -2.46 -15.44
C LEU A 17 18.73 -3.65 -16.13
N SER A 18 18.88 -4.78 -15.44
CA SER A 18 19.34 -6.02 -16.07
C SER A 18 18.18 -6.56 -16.92
N ASN A 19 18.37 -6.60 -18.24
CA ASN A 19 17.32 -7.02 -19.19
C ASN A 19 17.06 -8.54 -19.20
N ASN A 20 17.79 -9.34 -18.41
CA ASN A 20 17.73 -10.80 -18.43
C ASN A 20 17.09 -11.43 -17.18
N GLU A 21 16.65 -10.66 -16.20
CA GLU A 21 15.97 -11.22 -15.02
C GLU A 21 14.45 -11.17 -15.21
N THR A 22 13.80 -12.31 -15.00
CA THR A 22 12.33 -12.36 -14.92
C THR A 22 11.90 -11.62 -13.66
N ASN A 23 11.25 -10.48 -13.83
CA ASN A 23 10.73 -9.68 -12.73
C ASN A 23 9.69 -10.48 -11.90
N PRO A 24 9.87 -10.65 -10.58
CA PRO A 24 8.90 -11.34 -9.73
C PRO A 24 7.52 -10.66 -9.67
N VAL A 25 7.49 -9.33 -9.78
CA VAL A 25 6.26 -8.55 -9.72
C VAL A 25 5.72 -8.35 -11.15
N PRO A 26 4.48 -8.76 -11.44
CA PRO A 26 3.89 -8.55 -12.75
C PRO A 26 3.50 -7.09 -12.98
N ARG A 27 3.49 -6.65 -14.24
CA ARG A 27 3.06 -5.31 -14.68
C ARG A 27 1.55 -5.13 -14.57
N ILE A 28 1.07 -4.97 -13.34
CA ILE A 28 -0.34 -4.81 -13.00
C ILE A 28 -0.47 -3.69 -11.98
N ILE A 29 -1.35 -2.73 -12.26
CA ILE A 29 -1.75 -1.69 -11.30
C ILE A 29 -3.14 -2.02 -10.75
N HIS A 30 -3.26 -2.01 -9.43
CA HIS A 30 -4.50 -2.17 -8.70
C HIS A 30 -4.87 -0.88 -7.99
N GLN A 31 -6.14 -0.49 -8.09
CA GLN A 31 -6.70 0.60 -7.28
C GLN A 31 -8.10 0.21 -6.80
N THR A 32 -8.50 0.71 -5.64
CA THR A 32 -9.80 0.41 -5.05
C THR A 32 -10.56 1.68 -4.75
N TYR A 33 -11.87 1.67 -4.95
CA TYR A 33 -12.77 2.71 -4.44
C TYR A 33 -14.18 2.15 -4.34
N ARG A 34 -15.08 2.88 -3.68
CA ARG A 34 -16.44 2.40 -3.48
C ARG A 34 -17.18 2.09 -4.80
N ASP A 35 -17.08 2.99 -5.78
CA ASP A 35 -17.70 2.87 -7.11
C ASP A 35 -16.94 3.73 -8.14
N ILE A 36 -17.02 3.40 -9.42
CA ILE A 36 -16.26 4.11 -10.47
C ILE A 36 -16.80 5.52 -10.79
N HIS A 37 -18.10 5.75 -10.56
CA HIS A 37 -18.77 6.99 -10.97
C HIS A 37 -18.61 8.14 -9.98
N SER A 38 -18.21 7.85 -8.74
CA SER A 38 -18.09 8.84 -7.66
C SER A 38 -16.66 9.21 -7.29
N ILE A 39 -15.67 8.78 -8.09
CA ILE A 39 -14.27 9.16 -7.87
C ILE A 39 -14.13 10.68 -8.05
N PRO A 40 -13.65 11.45 -7.06
CA PRO A 40 -13.38 12.87 -7.23
C PRO A 40 -12.42 13.16 -8.39
N LEU A 41 -12.68 14.19 -9.19
CA LEU A 41 -11.89 14.53 -10.38
C LEU A 41 -10.38 14.63 -10.12
N LYS A 42 -9.98 15.19 -8.96
CA LYS A 42 -8.56 15.29 -8.58
C LYS A 42 -7.88 13.92 -8.45
N TRP A 43 -8.61 12.90 -7.98
CA TRP A 43 -8.12 11.53 -7.83
C TRP A 43 -8.17 10.78 -9.15
N GLN A 44 -9.16 11.04 -10.01
CA GLN A 44 -9.13 10.55 -11.40
C GLN A 44 -7.88 11.03 -12.14
N LYS A 45 -7.52 12.33 -11.99
CA LYS A 45 -6.30 12.89 -12.56
C LYS A 45 -5.03 12.23 -12.01
N ALA A 46 -4.98 11.96 -10.71
CA ALA A 46 -3.85 11.26 -10.10
C ALA A 46 -3.73 9.81 -10.59
N SER A 47 -4.81 9.04 -10.53
CA SER A 47 -4.90 7.69 -11.11
C SER A 47 -4.46 7.66 -12.59
N ASN A 48 -4.95 8.61 -13.41
CA ASN A 48 -4.58 8.73 -14.82
C ASN A 48 -3.08 8.99 -15.01
N SER A 49 -2.44 9.79 -14.15
CA SER A 49 -0.99 10.00 -14.25
C SER A 49 -0.20 8.69 -14.18
N CYS A 50 -0.62 7.77 -13.32
CA CYS A 50 -0.02 6.45 -13.21
C CYS A 50 -0.32 5.57 -14.42
N ARG A 51 -1.57 5.54 -14.89
CA ARG A 51 -1.96 4.72 -16.05
C ARG A 51 -1.31 5.18 -17.35
N THR A 52 -1.24 6.49 -17.59
CA THR A 52 -0.61 7.04 -18.79
C THR A 52 0.89 6.73 -18.83
N LEU A 53 1.57 6.77 -17.68
CA LEU A 53 3.00 6.47 -17.58
C LEU A 53 3.32 4.97 -17.72
N HIS A 54 2.33 4.11 -17.49
CA HIS A 54 2.44 2.66 -17.52
C HIS A 54 1.39 2.06 -18.46
N SER A 55 1.36 2.53 -19.71
CA SER A 55 0.34 2.14 -20.69
C SER A 55 0.41 0.66 -21.09
N ASP A 56 1.55 0.01 -20.86
CA ASP A 56 1.76 -1.42 -21.07
C ASP A 56 1.36 -2.30 -19.86
N TYR A 57 0.97 -1.69 -18.74
CA TYR A 57 0.55 -2.42 -17.54
C TYR A 57 -0.94 -2.77 -17.64
N LYS A 58 -1.31 -3.94 -17.11
CA LYS A 58 -2.73 -4.25 -16.88
C LYS A 58 -3.26 -3.38 -15.74
N TYR A 59 -4.53 -3.00 -15.83
CA TYR A 59 -5.17 -2.18 -14.81
C TYR A 59 -6.41 -2.88 -14.26
N TYR A 60 -6.45 -3.06 -12.94
CA TYR A 60 -7.64 -3.50 -12.22
C TYR A 60 -8.13 -2.41 -11.29
N PHE A 61 -9.39 -2.04 -11.47
CA PHE A 61 -10.13 -1.22 -10.53
C PHE A 61 -11.11 -2.11 -9.78
N TRP A 62 -11.08 -2.05 -8.46
CA TRP A 62 -11.92 -2.85 -7.60
C TRP A 62 -12.95 -1.97 -6.91
N THR A 63 -14.23 -2.14 -7.28
CA THR A 63 -15.35 -1.63 -6.49
C THR A 63 -15.53 -2.42 -5.19
N ASN A 64 -16.36 -1.92 -4.27
CA ASN A 64 -16.74 -2.69 -3.08
C ASN A 64 -17.34 -4.06 -3.44
N GLU A 65 -18.19 -4.09 -4.48
CA GLU A 65 -18.82 -5.32 -4.97
C GLU A 65 -17.80 -6.29 -5.56
N GLN A 66 -16.97 -5.82 -6.50
CA GLN A 66 -15.93 -6.65 -7.13
C GLN A 66 -14.91 -7.16 -6.12
N GLY A 67 -14.52 -6.31 -5.16
CA GLY A 67 -13.62 -6.67 -4.09
C GLY A 67 -14.20 -7.74 -3.16
N ARG A 68 -15.48 -7.63 -2.80
CA ARG A 68 -16.17 -8.66 -2.02
C ARG A 68 -16.23 -10.00 -2.76
N LEU A 69 -16.60 -9.99 -4.05
CA LEU A 69 -16.63 -11.19 -4.89
C LEU A 69 -15.25 -11.86 -5.00
N LEU A 70 -14.18 -11.06 -5.12
CA LEU A 70 -12.82 -11.57 -5.11
C LEU A 70 -12.49 -12.30 -3.80
N ILE A 71 -12.87 -11.70 -2.66
CA ILE A 71 -12.64 -12.29 -1.34
C ILE A 71 -13.45 -13.57 -1.15
N GLU A 72 -14.73 -13.55 -1.51
CA GLU A 72 -15.61 -14.73 -1.44
C GLU A 72 -15.04 -15.91 -2.24
N LYS A 73 -14.47 -15.63 -3.42
CA LYS A 73 -13.87 -16.65 -4.28
C LYS A 73 -12.52 -17.17 -3.75
N GLU A 74 -11.61 -16.28 -3.38
CA GLU A 74 -10.20 -16.62 -3.14
C GLU A 74 -9.89 -16.86 -1.65
N PHE A 75 -10.67 -16.27 -0.74
CA PHE A 75 -10.53 -16.37 0.72
C PHE A 75 -11.90 -16.48 1.41
N PRO A 76 -12.72 -17.51 1.13
CA PRO A 76 -14.07 -17.65 1.69
C PRO A 76 -14.09 -17.63 3.23
N CYS A 77 -13.03 -18.15 3.88
CA CYS A 77 -12.89 -18.12 5.33
C CYS A 77 -12.73 -16.70 5.93
N LEU A 78 -12.33 -15.72 5.12
CA LEU A 78 -12.18 -14.33 5.52
C LEU A 78 -13.48 -13.53 5.33
N LEU A 79 -14.44 -14.04 4.56
CA LEU A 79 -15.62 -13.29 4.12
C LEU A 79 -16.46 -12.77 5.30
N SER A 80 -16.68 -13.59 6.33
CA SER A 80 -17.43 -13.17 7.52
C SER A 80 -16.73 -12.04 8.29
N THR A 81 -15.41 -12.09 8.40
CA THR A 81 -14.61 -11.02 8.99
C THR A 81 -14.71 -9.76 8.14
N TYR A 82 -14.56 -9.89 6.82
CA TYR A 82 -14.65 -8.79 5.88
C TYR A 82 -16.00 -8.05 5.94
N ASP A 83 -17.09 -8.81 5.93
CA ASP A 83 -18.45 -8.28 5.99
C ASP A 83 -18.75 -7.61 7.35
N SER A 84 -18.08 -8.04 8.42
CA SER A 84 -18.26 -7.48 9.77
C SER A 84 -17.55 -6.13 10.00
N TYR A 85 -16.64 -5.70 9.12
CA TYR A 85 -15.91 -4.45 9.35
C TYR A 85 -16.87 -3.24 9.34
N PRO A 86 -16.80 -2.34 10.33
CA PRO A 86 -17.71 -1.20 10.41
C PRO A 86 -17.43 -0.10 9.37
N TYR A 87 -16.22 -0.03 8.81
CA TYR A 87 -15.81 1.07 7.94
C TYR A 87 -15.37 0.60 6.54
N ASP A 88 -15.81 1.32 5.49
CA ASP A 88 -15.43 1.04 4.10
C ASP A 88 -13.91 1.02 3.87
N ILE A 89 -13.17 1.86 4.59
CA ILE A 89 -11.70 1.90 4.48
C ILE A 89 -11.04 0.60 4.95
N GLN A 90 -11.61 -0.09 5.94
CA GLN A 90 -11.10 -1.40 6.37
C GLN A 90 -11.31 -2.45 5.28
N ARG A 91 -12.48 -2.42 4.63
CA ARG A 91 -12.75 -3.26 3.46
C ARG A 91 -11.78 -2.98 2.32
N ALA A 92 -11.53 -1.71 2.00
CA ALA A 92 -10.55 -1.33 0.97
C ALA A 92 -9.12 -1.79 1.31
N ASP A 93 -8.71 -1.69 2.58
CA ASP A 93 -7.44 -2.23 3.08
C ASP A 93 -7.34 -3.76 2.87
N VAL A 94 -8.43 -4.51 2.98
CA VAL A 94 -8.43 -5.96 2.73
C VAL A 94 -8.43 -6.29 1.24
N ILE A 95 -9.24 -5.59 0.44
CA ILE A 95 -9.32 -5.82 -1.02
C ILE A 95 -7.94 -5.67 -1.65
N ARG A 96 -7.17 -4.62 -1.29
CA ARG A 96 -5.82 -4.43 -1.85
C ARG A 96 -4.87 -5.58 -1.53
N LEU A 97 -4.95 -6.15 -0.32
CA LEU A 97 -4.10 -7.25 0.10
C LEU A 97 -4.46 -8.54 -0.65
N VAL A 98 -5.76 -8.81 -0.81
CA VAL A 98 -6.24 -9.99 -1.56
C VAL A 98 -5.92 -9.85 -3.05
N ALA A 99 -6.15 -8.69 -3.65
CA ALA A 99 -5.80 -8.44 -5.05
C ALA A 99 -4.32 -8.69 -5.33
N LEU A 100 -3.43 -8.17 -4.47
CA LEU A 100 -2.00 -8.40 -4.58
C LEU A 100 -1.60 -9.86 -4.30
N TYR A 101 -2.28 -10.56 -3.39
CA TYR A 101 -1.99 -11.96 -3.15
C TYR A 101 -2.32 -12.82 -4.39
N VAL A 102 -3.47 -12.58 -5.00
CA VAL A 102 -3.96 -13.36 -6.14
C VAL A 102 -3.19 -13.02 -7.41
N HIS A 103 -3.02 -11.74 -7.70
CA HIS A 103 -2.49 -11.27 -8.98
C HIS A 103 -1.05 -10.76 -8.93
N GLY A 104 -0.51 -10.44 -7.76
CA GLY A 104 0.72 -9.66 -7.63
C GLY A 104 0.53 -8.22 -8.11
N GLY A 105 1.63 -7.55 -8.42
CA GLY A 105 1.64 -6.22 -9.03
C GLY A 105 1.84 -5.10 -8.03
N ILE A 106 1.28 -3.93 -8.37
CA ILE A 106 1.44 -2.68 -7.66
C ILE A 106 0.05 -2.16 -7.27
N TYR A 107 -0.21 -2.05 -5.98
CA TYR A 107 -1.36 -1.32 -5.47
C TYR A 107 -0.99 0.14 -5.22
N LEU A 108 -1.86 1.06 -5.66
CA LEU A 108 -1.75 2.50 -5.42
C LEU A 108 -3.10 3.07 -4.98
N ASP A 109 -3.14 3.82 -3.88
CA ASP A 109 -4.31 4.63 -3.56
C ASP A 109 -4.61 5.63 -4.68
N LEU A 110 -5.88 6.04 -4.81
CA LEU A 110 -6.33 6.92 -5.90
C LEU A 110 -5.78 8.35 -5.82
N ASP A 111 -5.22 8.76 -4.69
CA ASP A 111 -4.61 10.07 -4.49
C ASP A 111 -3.08 10.08 -4.71
N ILE A 112 -2.53 8.97 -5.20
CA ILE A 112 -1.14 8.82 -5.61
C ILE A 112 -0.96 9.26 -7.07
N VAL A 113 -0.02 10.18 -7.29
CA VAL A 113 0.47 10.60 -8.59
C VAL A 113 1.81 9.92 -8.85
N CYS A 114 1.97 9.26 -9.99
CA CYS A 114 3.24 8.69 -10.41
C CYS A 114 4.09 9.75 -11.11
N LEU A 115 5.35 9.90 -10.71
CA LEU A 115 6.28 10.89 -11.25
C LEU A 115 7.25 10.28 -12.27
N THR A 116 7.53 8.99 -12.17
CA THR A 116 8.44 8.24 -13.06
C THR A 116 8.01 6.77 -13.16
N SER A 117 8.62 6.03 -14.09
CA SER A 117 8.34 4.60 -14.27
C SER A 117 8.64 3.81 -13.00
N LEU A 118 7.77 2.85 -12.69
CA LEU A 118 7.88 1.93 -11.57
C LEU A 118 8.59 0.62 -11.93
N ASP A 119 9.08 0.46 -13.17
CA ASP A 119 9.70 -0.79 -13.66
C ASP A 119 10.86 -1.27 -12.78
N ARG A 120 11.64 -0.33 -12.25
CA ARG A 120 12.78 -0.63 -11.36
C ARG A 120 12.36 -1.27 -10.03
N LEU A 121 11.09 -1.14 -9.64
CA LEU A 121 10.52 -1.79 -8.45
C LEU A 121 10.11 -3.25 -8.73
N LEU A 122 10.01 -3.67 -10.00
CA LEU A 122 9.48 -4.99 -10.34
C LEU A 122 10.42 -6.15 -10.04
N LYS A 123 11.72 -5.87 -9.84
CA LYS A 123 12.75 -6.86 -9.49
C LYS A 123 12.68 -7.34 -8.04
N TYR A 124 12.00 -6.59 -7.17
CA TYR A 124 11.84 -6.93 -5.76
C TYR A 124 10.65 -7.87 -5.57
N GLU A 125 10.57 -8.55 -4.44
CA GLU A 125 9.47 -9.49 -4.17
C GLU A 125 8.30 -8.85 -3.41
N PHE A 126 8.60 -7.94 -2.48
CA PHE A 126 7.60 -7.27 -1.67
C PHE A 126 8.14 -5.94 -1.14
N ILE A 127 7.42 -4.84 -1.39
CA ILE A 127 7.83 -3.50 -0.95
C ILE A 127 6.71 -2.81 -0.19
N LEU A 128 7.08 -2.18 0.95
CA LEU A 128 6.24 -1.22 1.66
C LEU A 128 6.97 0.12 1.86
N PRO A 129 6.29 1.27 1.75
CA PRO A 129 6.90 2.55 2.07
C PRO A 129 7.08 2.78 3.56
N LYS A 130 8.21 3.39 3.92
CA LYS A 130 8.44 3.90 5.27
C LYS A 130 7.59 5.15 5.52
N THR A 131 6.83 5.15 6.61
CA THR A 131 6.03 6.31 7.02
C THR A 131 6.63 7.06 8.22
N LYS A 132 6.13 8.28 8.48
CA LYS A 132 6.52 9.12 9.63
C LYS A 132 5.32 9.28 10.59
N PRO A 133 5.55 9.36 11.91
CA PRO A 133 6.85 9.29 12.59
C PRO A 133 7.43 7.86 12.67
N VAL A 134 6.59 6.82 12.68
CA VAL A 134 7.01 5.42 12.79
C VAL A 134 6.12 4.51 11.94
N GLY A 135 6.72 3.48 11.35
CA GLY A 135 6.01 2.35 10.74
C GLY A 135 6.10 2.29 9.23
N LEU A 136 5.20 1.51 8.64
CA LEU A 136 5.04 1.30 7.20
C LEU A 136 3.68 1.82 6.74
N SER A 137 3.64 2.38 5.53
CA SER A 137 2.39 2.80 4.90
C SER A 137 1.73 1.65 4.11
N ASN A 138 0.44 1.75 3.86
CA ASN A 138 -0.35 0.77 3.09
C ASN A 138 -1.06 1.37 1.87
N ASP A 139 -0.73 2.61 1.50
CA ASP A 139 -1.26 3.35 0.34
C ASP A 139 -0.49 3.08 -0.96
N VAL A 140 0.70 2.50 -0.85
CA VAL A 140 1.48 1.92 -1.95
C VAL A 140 2.00 0.57 -1.46
N ILE A 141 1.75 -0.50 -2.21
CA ILE A 141 2.25 -1.84 -1.89
C ILE A 141 2.65 -2.52 -3.20
N ILE A 142 3.86 -3.08 -3.26
CA ILE A 142 4.34 -3.85 -4.41
C ILE A 142 4.54 -5.28 -3.95
N SER A 143 4.07 -6.26 -4.72
CA SER A 143 4.20 -7.67 -4.33
C SER A 143 4.23 -8.58 -5.55
N LYS A 144 5.05 -9.63 -5.49
CA LYS A 144 4.83 -10.82 -6.32
C LYS A 144 3.53 -11.51 -5.91
N PRO A 145 2.84 -12.24 -6.82
CA PRO A 145 1.69 -13.04 -6.44
C PRO A 145 2.08 -14.08 -5.39
N LYS A 146 1.15 -14.39 -4.48
CA LYS A 146 1.31 -15.40 -3.42
C LYS A 146 2.50 -15.18 -2.48
N HIS A 147 2.94 -13.94 -2.31
CA HIS A 147 4.02 -13.65 -1.36
C HIS A 147 3.65 -14.12 0.06
N PRO A 148 4.49 -14.92 0.77
CA PRO A 148 4.09 -15.54 2.04
C PRO A 148 3.73 -14.55 3.15
N PHE A 149 4.29 -13.34 3.10
CA PHE A 149 3.90 -12.27 4.01
C PHE A 149 2.44 -11.83 3.83
N LEU A 150 1.92 -11.74 2.60
CA LEU A 150 0.51 -11.43 2.36
C LEU A 150 -0.39 -12.52 2.91
N PHE A 151 -0.04 -13.79 2.72
CA PHE A 151 -0.76 -14.91 3.31
C PHE A 151 -0.85 -14.79 4.83
N LYS A 152 0.29 -14.52 5.50
CA LYS A 152 0.33 -14.28 6.94
C LYS A 152 -0.60 -13.14 7.34
N ILE A 153 -0.54 -12.00 6.65
CA ILE A 153 -1.37 -10.82 6.97
C ILE A 153 -2.85 -11.19 6.87
N LEU A 154 -3.27 -11.82 5.76
CA LEU A 154 -4.66 -12.21 5.53
C LEU A 154 -5.19 -13.18 6.59
N HIS A 155 -4.35 -14.11 7.07
CA HIS A 155 -4.68 -15.03 8.15
C HIS A 155 -4.80 -14.37 9.54
N GLU A 156 -4.18 -13.20 9.74
CA GLU A 156 -4.20 -12.50 11.03
C GLU A 156 -5.35 -11.48 11.12
N LEU A 157 -5.97 -11.10 10.01
CA LEU A 157 -7.02 -10.05 9.96
C LEU A 157 -8.16 -10.28 10.95
N SER A 158 -8.65 -11.52 11.08
CA SER A 158 -9.76 -11.85 11.99
C SER A 158 -9.41 -11.64 13.46
N LYS A 159 -8.15 -11.89 13.85
CA LYS A 159 -7.66 -11.69 15.23
C LYS A 159 -7.57 -10.21 15.60
N PHE A 160 -7.36 -9.34 14.61
CA PHE A 160 -7.23 -7.90 14.77
C PHE A 160 -8.51 -7.12 14.46
N ASN A 161 -9.63 -7.82 14.18
CA ASN A 161 -10.94 -7.20 14.00
C ASN A 161 -11.53 -6.75 15.35
N GLN A 162 -10.96 -5.68 15.90
CA GLN A 162 -11.30 -5.10 17.19
C GLN A 162 -11.77 -3.66 17.01
N ASN A 163 -12.66 -3.20 17.88
CA ASN A 163 -13.07 -1.79 17.93
C ASN A 163 -12.27 -1.04 19.00
N TYR A 164 -11.58 0.02 18.61
CA TYR A 164 -10.69 0.83 19.45
C TYR A 164 -11.32 2.19 19.79
N PHE A 165 -12.58 2.18 20.22
CA PHE A 165 -13.40 3.34 20.64
C PHE A 165 -13.77 4.36 19.55
N THR A 166 -12.84 4.72 18.67
CA THR A 166 -13.06 5.71 17.60
C THR A 166 -12.60 5.19 16.25
N LYS A 167 -13.14 5.75 15.16
CA LYS A 167 -12.89 5.29 13.79
C LYS A 167 -11.40 5.20 13.44
N TYR A 168 -10.61 6.23 13.77
CA TYR A 168 -9.21 6.32 13.37
C TYR A 168 -8.33 5.18 13.94
N PRO A 169 -8.21 5.00 15.26
CA PRO A 169 -7.46 3.88 15.83
C PRO A 169 -8.04 2.54 15.40
N THR A 170 -9.37 2.41 15.28
CA THR A 170 -9.98 1.17 14.79
C THR A 170 -9.45 0.78 13.42
N VAL A 171 -9.44 1.71 12.46
CA VAL A 171 -8.89 1.46 11.12
C VAL A 171 -7.39 1.18 11.19
N MET A 172 -6.62 2.03 11.89
CA MET A 172 -5.15 1.93 11.92
C MET A 172 -4.64 0.59 12.44
N PHE A 173 -5.27 0.03 13.48
CA PHE A 173 -4.80 -1.16 14.19
C PHE A 173 -5.46 -2.47 13.75
N SER A 174 -6.59 -2.43 13.03
CA SER A 174 -7.26 -3.64 12.54
C SER A 174 -6.79 -4.07 11.15
N THR A 175 -6.75 -3.13 10.20
CA THR A 175 -6.44 -3.40 8.78
C THR A 175 -5.39 -2.43 8.21
N GLY A 176 -5.18 -1.30 8.88
CA GLY A 176 -4.40 -0.18 8.40
C GLY A 176 -2.88 -0.28 8.62
N PRO A 177 -2.17 0.86 8.51
CA PRO A 177 -0.71 0.95 8.60
C PRO A 177 -0.10 0.33 9.88
N MET A 178 -0.73 0.49 11.04
CA MET A 178 -0.16 -0.06 12.30
C MET A 178 -0.32 -1.57 12.38
N PHE A 179 -1.44 -2.11 11.87
CA PHE A 179 -1.60 -3.54 11.68
C PHE A 179 -0.50 -4.11 10.79
N LEU A 180 -0.29 -3.56 9.58
CA LEU A 180 0.78 -4.01 8.69
C LEU A 180 2.17 -3.88 9.32
N THR A 181 2.44 -2.77 10.02
CA THR A 181 3.71 -2.57 10.73
C THR A 181 3.94 -3.66 11.80
N LYS A 182 2.90 -4.04 12.54
CA LYS A 182 2.97 -5.13 13.52
C LYS A 182 3.20 -6.48 12.85
N GLN A 183 2.53 -6.76 11.74
CA GLN A 183 2.75 -8.00 10.99
C GLN A 183 4.16 -8.07 10.41
N ALA A 184 4.67 -6.99 9.82
CA ALA A 184 6.01 -6.92 9.27
C ALA A 184 7.07 -7.11 10.37
N SER A 185 6.93 -6.43 11.50
CA SER A 185 7.94 -6.49 12.58
C SER A 185 8.08 -7.89 13.20
N SER A 186 7.01 -8.67 13.20
CA SER A 186 6.96 -10.06 13.68
C SER A 186 7.16 -11.12 12.60
N TYR A 187 7.32 -10.72 11.34
CA TYR A 187 7.56 -11.68 10.25
C TYR A 187 8.95 -12.28 10.37
N VAL A 188 9.09 -13.60 10.19
CA VAL A 188 10.38 -14.29 10.40
C VAL A 188 11.39 -13.91 9.31
N ASN A 189 10.95 -13.89 8.05
CA ASN A 189 11.82 -13.61 6.90
C ASN A 189 11.81 -12.11 6.52
N ARG A 190 12.17 -11.22 7.45
CA ARG A 190 12.13 -9.75 7.19
C ARG A 190 13.03 -9.30 6.05
N SER A 191 14.08 -10.05 5.73
CA SER A 191 14.96 -9.79 4.59
C SER A 191 14.24 -9.90 3.24
N SER A 192 13.08 -10.55 3.18
CA SER A 192 12.24 -10.58 1.97
C SER A 192 11.26 -9.38 1.89
N LEU A 193 11.33 -8.43 2.83
CA LEU A 193 10.50 -7.24 2.87
C LEU A 193 11.37 -6.00 2.62
N ASP A 194 11.34 -5.52 1.40
CA ASP A 194 12.02 -4.29 1.02
C ASP A 194 11.22 -3.07 1.47
N ILE A 195 11.93 -2.04 1.94
CA ILE A 195 11.30 -0.81 2.44
C ILE A 195 11.63 0.33 1.49
N LEU A 196 10.61 0.94 0.90
CA LEU A 196 10.80 2.14 0.09
C LEU A 196 11.18 3.31 0.99
N SER A 197 12.33 3.94 0.72
CA SER A 197 12.81 5.09 1.49
C SER A 197 11.84 6.27 1.40
N SER A 198 11.91 7.18 2.39
CA SER A 198 11.04 8.36 2.40
C SER A 198 11.29 9.32 1.23
N GLU A 199 12.49 9.28 0.63
CA GLU A 199 12.84 10.07 -0.56
C GLU A 199 12.11 9.54 -1.80
N LEU A 200 12.22 8.23 -2.06
CA LEU A 200 11.52 7.56 -3.17
C LEU A 200 10.00 7.61 -2.97
N TYR A 201 9.52 7.48 -1.74
CA TYR A 201 8.08 7.52 -1.42
C TYR A 201 7.46 8.91 -1.61
N GLY A 202 8.24 9.99 -1.51
CA GLY A 202 7.84 11.35 -1.87
C GLY A 202 6.79 12.04 -0.99
N LYS A 203 6.13 11.34 -0.05
CA LYS A 203 5.10 11.91 0.83
C LYS A 203 5.61 12.99 1.78
N TYR A 204 6.84 12.83 2.26
CA TYR A 204 7.45 13.70 3.29
C TYR A 204 8.68 14.46 2.79
N SER A 205 9.00 14.36 1.50
CA SER A 205 10.16 15.01 0.89
C SER A 205 9.70 15.76 -0.35
N THR A 206 9.18 16.97 -0.15
CA THR A 206 8.50 17.75 -1.19
C THR A 206 9.39 18.18 -2.34
N ASN A 207 10.73 18.08 -2.18
CA ASN A 207 11.73 18.51 -3.16
C ASN A 207 12.73 17.40 -3.53
N SER A 208 12.42 16.12 -3.26
CA SER A 208 13.32 15.05 -3.70
C SER A 208 13.22 14.88 -5.21
N SER A 209 14.32 15.10 -5.93
CA SER A 209 14.46 14.77 -7.36
C SER A 209 14.32 13.27 -7.63
N TYR A 210 14.35 12.44 -6.58
CA TYR A 210 14.25 10.99 -6.63
C TYR A 210 12.86 10.44 -6.35
N ALA A 211 11.88 11.30 -6.02
CA ALA A 211 10.54 10.85 -5.67
C ALA A 211 9.87 10.09 -6.83
N LEU A 212 9.37 8.88 -6.53
CA LEU A 212 8.57 8.08 -7.47
C LEU A 212 7.10 8.51 -7.45
N PHE A 213 6.66 9.04 -6.31
CA PHE A 213 5.26 9.37 -6.06
C PHE A 213 5.11 10.78 -5.51
N ARG A 214 3.98 11.42 -5.85
CA ARG A 214 3.47 12.60 -5.17
C ARG A 214 2.08 12.30 -4.61
N HIS A 215 1.88 12.64 -3.35
CA HIS A 215 0.63 12.39 -2.63
C HIS A 215 -0.25 13.63 -2.69
N LEU A 216 -1.45 13.54 -3.27
CA LEU A 216 -2.39 14.65 -3.19
C LEU A 216 -2.85 14.81 -1.74
N LYS A 217 -3.04 16.05 -1.28
CA LYS A 217 -3.69 16.30 0.01
C LYS A 217 -5.13 15.79 -0.05
N GLY A 218 -5.34 14.58 0.44
CA GLY A 218 -6.63 13.96 0.64
C GLY A 218 -7.28 14.45 1.94
N LYS A 219 -8.60 14.58 1.92
CA LYS A 219 -9.42 14.77 3.14
C LYS A 219 -9.68 13.44 3.88
N LEU A 220 -9.09 12.32 3.44
CA LEU A 220 -9.41 11.00 4.03
C LEU A 220 -9.11 10.97 5.53
N PHE A 221 -8.11 11.75 5.95
CA PHE A 221 -7.81 12.04 7.35
C PHE A 221 -7.48 13.53 7.47
N ASN A 222 -8.49 14.39 7.59
CA ASN A 222 -8.29 15.76 8.05
C ASN A 222 -7.70 15.69 9.47
N PHE A 223 -6.38 15.83 9.57
CA PHE A 223 -5.70 16.06 10.84
C PHE A 223 -6.00 17.49 11.30
N ASN A 224 -7.08 17.66 12.06
CA ASN A 224 -7.12 18.67 13.10
C ASN A 224 -6.65 18.01 14.40
N LEU A 225 -5.37 17.64 14.46
CA LEU A 225 -4.71 17.49 15.75
C LEU A 225 -4.34 18.91 16.19
N PRO A 226 -4.78 19.38 17.37
CA PRO A 226 -4.28 20.63 17.89
C PRO A 226 -2.75 20.54 17.98
N LEU A 227 -2.08 21.57 17.49
CA LEU A 227 -0.64 21.81 17.70
C LEU A 227 -0.36 21.79 19.20
N GLY A 228 0.03 20.63 19.76
CA GLY A 228 0.18 20.53 21.21
C GLY A 228 0.74 19.23 21.78
N MET A 229 1.26 18.30 20.97
CA MET A 229 2.00 17.13 21.48
C MET A 229 3.33 16.96 20.74
N VAL A 230 4.15 18.00 20.84
CA VAL A 230 5.61 17.81 20.87
C VAL A 230 5.92 17.54 22.33
N MET A 231 6.09 16.27 22.69
CA MET A 231 6.75 15.90 23.94
C MET A 231 8.17 16.43 23.86
N MET A 232 8.46 17.49 24.62
CA MET A 232 9.82 17.94 24.83
C MET A 232 10.60 16.84 25.54
N HIS A 233 11.77 16.53 25.00
CA HIS A 233 12.84 15.93 25.79
C HIS A 233 13.42 17.01 26.71
N GLN A 234 13.22 16.79 28.01
CA GLN A 234 14.03 17.10 29.21
C GLN A 234 13.14 17.55 30.35
#